data_AF-A0A962UTY3-F1
#
_entry.id   AF-A0A962UTY3-F1
#
_cell.length_a   1.000
_cell.length_b   1.000
_cell.length_c   1.000
_cell.angle_alpha   90.00
_cell.angle_beta   90.00
_cell.angle_gamma   90.00
#
_symmetry.space_group_name_H-M   'P 1'
#
loop_
_entity.id
_entity.type
_entity.pdbx_description
1 polymer ?
#
loop_
_entity_poly.entity_id
_entity_poly.type
_entity_poly.pdbx_seq_one_letter_code
_entity_poly.pdbx_strand_id
1 'polypeptide(L)'
;MIINRIRAENVLKYAELSIDLSPRGLIAISGQNESGKSSIGETVCFALFGRTFSITPDEIGKVVRWGQNHCSVKLEFEVEGREYLLSRFLDRDGNHSAKLALADEPAEPIARGVQAVADALFPILGFEFSEFVESFYLAQREITMPHASSGMVRGLLG
;
A
#
# COMPACT_ATOMS: atom_id res chain seq x y z
N MET A 1 -4.77 -11.44 -3.57
CA MET A 1 -4.64 -10.71 -2.29
C MET A 1 -5.97 -10.06 -1.95
N ILE A 2 -6.39 -10.14 -0.69
CA ILE A 2 -7.55 -9.42 -0.12
C ILE A 2 -7.03 -8.57 1.06
N ILE A 3 -7.33 -7.28 1.11
CA ILE A 3 -6.96 -6.42 2.25
C ILE A 3 -8.09 -6.48 3.27
N ASN A 4 -7.76 -6.83 4.50
CA ASN A 4 -8.73 -6.95 5.60
C ASN A 4 -8.76 -5.68 6.44
N ARG A 5 -7.59 -5.11 6.73
CA ARG A 5 -7.47 -3.96 7.62
C ARG A 5 -6.33 -3.05 7.23
N ILE A 6 -6.56 -1.74 7.35
CA ILE A 6 -5.48 -0.75 7.37
C ILE A 6 -5.60 0.16 8.60
N ARG A 7 -4.46 0.36 9.25
CA ARG A 7 -4.27 1.32 10.35
C ARG A 7 -3.06 2.17 10.02
N ALA A 8 -3.17 3.49 10.06
CA ALA A 8 -2.04 4.37 9.82
C ALA A 8 -2.10 5.59 10.74
N GLU A 9 -0.92 6.06 11.12
CA GLU A 9 -0.73 7.27 11.92
C GLU A 9 0.20 8.21 11.19
N ASN A 10 -0.21 9.47 11.08
CA ASN A 10 0.55 10.55 10.48
C ASN A 10 1.01 10.28 9.03
N VAL A 11 0.23 9.55 8.24
CA VAL A 11 0.53 9.29 6.82
C VAL A 11 -0.22 10.28 5.94
N LEU A 12 0.51 11.07 5.15
CA LEU A 12 -0.03 12.03 4.18
C LEU A 12 -1.08 12.98 4.81
N LYS A 13 -2.35 12.86 4.38
CA LYS A 13 -3.47 13.67 4.83
C LYS A 13 -4.12 13.17 6.13
N TYR A 14 -3.71 12.01 6.65
CA TYR A 14 -4.31 11.40 7.83
C TYR A 14 -3.42 11.57 9.06
N ALA A 15 -3.96 12.17 10.13
CA ALA A 15 -3.37 12.03 11.46
C ALA A 15 -3.59 10.61 11.98
N GLU A 16 -4.79 10.07 11.74
CA GLU A 16 -5.16 8.68 11.97
C GLU A 16 -6.02 8.19 10.78
N LEU A 17 -5.76 6.97 10.32
CA LEU A 17 -6.58 6.24 9.36
C LEU A 17 -6.88 4.87 9.95
N SER A 18 -8.16 4.51 10.04
CA SER A 18 -8.58 3.22 10.58
C SER A 18 -9.75 2.69 9.76
N ILE A 19 -9.47 1.70 8.91
CA ILE A 19 -10.47 1.07 8.04
C ILE A 19 -10.44 -0.44 8.23
N ASP A 20 -11.59 -1.01 8.52
CA ASP A 20 -11.87 -2.45 8.43
C ASP A 20 -12.64 -2.70 7.13
N LEU A 21 -12.09 -3.56 6.28
CA LEU A 21 -12.67 -3.89 4.98
C LEU A 21 -13.37 -5.24 5.06
N SER A 22 -14.55 -5.33 4.45
CA SER A 22 -15.20 -6.62 4.23
C SER A 22 -14.34 -7.46 3.28
N PRO A 23 -14.10 -8.76 3.57
CA PRO A 23 -13.30 -9.63 2.70
C PRO A 23 -13.97 -9.87 1.34
N ARG A 24 -15.26 -9.54 1.21
CA ARG A 24 -16.04 -9.68 -0.02
C ARG A 24 -16.93 -8.47 -0.24
N GLY A 25 -17.13 -8.13 -1.52
CA GLY A 25 -18.07 -7.10 -1.95
C GLY A 25 -17.40 -5.92 -2.64
N LEU A 26 -18.21 -4.91 -2.95
CA LEU A 26 -17.77 -3.65 -3.53
C LEU A 26 -17.81 -2.57 -2.45
N ILE A 27 -16.69 -1.88 -2.26
CA ILE A 27 -16.55 -0.80 -1.28
C ILE A 27 -16.40 0.51 -2.05
N ALA A 28 -17.33 1.44 -1.82
CA ALA A 28 -17.29 2.78 -2.40
C ALA A 28 -16.72 3.79 -1.39
N ILE A 29 -15.68 4.51 -1.79
CA ILE A 29 -15.10 5.61 -1.01
C ILE A 29 -15.49 6.93 -1.68
N SER A 30 -16.31 7.74 -1.00
CA SER A 30 -16.82 9.01 -1.52
C SER A 30 -16.45 10.17 -0.60
N GLY A 31 -16.47 11.39 -1.14
CA GLY A 31 -16.06 12.61 -0.47
C GLY A 31 -15.63 13.69 -1.45
N GLN A 32 -15.49 14.92 -0.98
CA GLN A 32 -15.09 16.07 -1.81
C GLN A 32 -13.68 15.89 -2.41
N ASN A 33 -13.37 16.63 -3.46
CA ASN A 33 -11.99 16.70 -3.93
C ASN A 33 -11.06 17.09 -2.79
N GLU A 34 -9.86 16.53 -2.81
CA GLU A 34 -8.84 16.75 -1.77
C GLU A 34 -9.19 16.24 -0.35
N SER A 35 -10.32 15.56 -0.14
CA SER A 35 -10.72 15.01 1.16
C SER A 35 -9.85 13.86 1.68
N GLY A 36 -8.83 13.43 0.93
CA GLY A 36 -7.92 12.34 1.32
C GLY A 36 -8.17 10.99 0.65
N LYS A 37 -9.21 10.84 -0.20
CA LYS A 37 -9.55 9.55 -0.85
C LYS A 37 -8.35 8.89 -1.54
N SER A 38 -7.64 9.63 -2.39
CA SER A 38 -6.43 9.12 -3.07
C SER A 38 -5.30 8.80 -2.08
N SER A 39 -5.24 9.51 -0.94
CA SER A 39 -4.27 9.23 0.11
C SER A 39 -4.51 7.87 0.78
N ILE A 40 -5.71 7.29 0.73
CA ILE A 40 -5.97 5.92 1.19
C ILE A 40 -5.20 4.93 0.30
N GLY A 41 -5.34 5.07 -1.03
CA GLY A 41 -4.61 4.27 -2.00
C GLY A 41 -3.09 4.41 -1.87
N GLU A 42 -2.61 5.64 -1.67
CA GLU A 42 -1.19 5.88 -1.40
C GLU A 42 -0.70 5.28 -0.08
N THR A 43 -1.55 5.27 0.96
CA THR A 43 -1.21 4.64 2.24
C THR A 43 -1.09 3.12 2.08
N VAL A 44 -1.97 2.49 1.29
CA VAL A 44 -1.85 1.07 0.92
C VAL A 44 -0.57 0.82 0.11
N CYS A 45 -0.29 1.68 -0.89
CA CYS A 45 0.90 1.58 -1.72
C CYS A 45 2.18 1.66 -0.88
N PHE A 46 2.25 2.65 0.01
CA PHE A 46 3.34 2.81 0.96
C PHE A 46 3.46 1.61 1.90
N ALA A 47 2.35 1.09 2.43
CA ALA A 47 2.37 -0.11 3.27
C ALA A 47 2.97 -1.32 2.55
N LEU A 48 2.58 -1.58 1.30
CA LEU A 48 3.07 -2.72 0.53
C LEU A 48 4.54 -2.54 0.11
N PHE A 49 4.87 -1.39 -0.48
CA PHE A 49 6.13 -1.23 -1.24
C PHE A 49 7.14 -0.30 -0.57
N GLY A 50 6.76 0.38 0.51
CA GLY A 50 7.61 1.37 1.15
C GLY A 50 7.81 2.64 0.32
N ARG A 51 6.97 2.83 -0.71
CA ARG A 51 6.95 4.00 -1.60
C ARG A 51 5.53 4.25 -2.08
N THR A 52 5.30 5.46 -2.56
CA THR A 52 4.03 5.94 -3.12
C THR A 52 4.13 6.08 -4.63
N PHE A 53 3.00 6.27 -5.31
CA PHE A 53 3.01 6.60 -6.74
C PHE A 53 3.12 8.10 -7.03
N SER A 54 2.79 8.98 -6.06
CA SER A 54 2.89 10.45 -6.23
C SER A 54 4.14 11.10 -5.65
N ILE A 55 4.84 10.47 -4.70
CA ILE A 55 6.07 11.00 -4.08
C ILE A 55 7.26 10.17 -4.56
N THR A 56 8.31 10.85 -5.00
CA THR A 56 9.55 10.22 -5.47
C THR A 56 10.40 9.71 -4.30
N PRO A 57 11.30 8.73 -4.51
CA PRO A 57 12.12 8.17 -3.43
C PRO A 57 13.00 9.19 -2.71
N ASP A 58 13.51 10.20 -3.42
CA ASP A 58 14.31 11.30 -2.85
C ASP A 58 13.50 12.22 -1.93
N GLU A 59 12.18 12.23 -2.05
CA GLU A 59 11.27 13.02 -1.24
C GLU A 59 10.45 12.18 -0.27
N ILE A 60 10.85 10.93 0.01
CA ILE A 60 10.05 9.96 0.78
C ILE A 60 9.58 10.49 2.14
N GLY A 61 10.34 11.39 2.77
CA GLY A 61 9.94 12.07 4.02
C GLY A 61 8.63 12.87 3.91
N LYS A 62 8.15 13.21 2.71
CA LYS A 62 6.83 13.83 2.47
C LYS A 62 5.65 12.87 2.69
N VAL A 63 5.90 11.56 2.81
CA VAL A 63 4.89 10.60 3.27
C VAL A 63 4.49 10.91 4.71
N VAL A 64 5.43 11.40 5.53
CA VAL A 64 5.14 11.86 6.89
C VAL A 64 4.27 13.11 6.82
N ARG A 65 3.11 13.06 7.50
CA ARG A 65 2.18 14.16 7.62
C ARG A 65 2.88 15.45 8.03
N TRP A 66 2.49 16.55 7.42
CA TRP A 66 3.02 17.87 7.74
C TRP A 66 2.89 18.19 9.24
N GLY A 67 3.97 18.70 9.83
CA GLY A 67 4.07 19.00 11.26
C GLY A 67 4.36 17.81 12.17
N GLN A 68 4.47 16.59 11.62
CA GLN A 68 4.79 15.37 12.38
C GLN A 68 6.21 14.90 12.07
N ASN A 69 6.84 14.18 13.00
CA ASN A 69 8.24 13.74 12.85
C ASN A 69 8.37 12.33 12.24
N HIS A 70 7.32 11.53 12.33
CA HIS A 70 7.28 10.17 11.82
C HIS A 70 5.86 9.75 11.47
N CYS A 71 5.75 8.66 10.72
CA CYS A 71 4.50 7.99 10.42
C CYS A 71 4.65 6.48 10.56
N SER A 72 3.51 5.80 10.75
CA SER A 72 3.47 4.35 10.75
C SER A 72 2.23 3.83 10.01
N VAL A 73 2.36 2.64 9.44
CA VAL A 73 1.24 1.93 8.82
C VAL A 73 1.30 0.45 9.15
N LYS A 74 0.13 -0.13 9.41
CA LYS A 74 -0.10 -1.57 9.53
C LYS A 74 -1.17 -1.97 8.53
N LEU A 75 -0.87 -3.00 7.76
CA LEU A 75 -1.75 -3.58 6.75
C LEU A 75 -1.92 -5.07 7.08
N GLU A 76 -3.15 -5.49 7.28
CA GLU A 76 -3.52 -6.91 7.37
C GLU A 76 -4.15 -7.32 6.03
N PHE A 77 -3.62 -8.39 5.43
CA PHE A 77 -4.09 -8.90 4.15
C PHE A 77 -4.00 -10.41 4.09
N GLU A 78 -4.80 -11.01 3.21
CA GLU A 78 -4.86 -12.44 2.98
C GLU A 78 -4.38 -12.80 1.57
N VAL A 79 -3.59 -13.87 1.46
CA VAL A 79 -3.25 -14.54 0.21
C VAL A 79 -3.39 -16.04 0.39
N GLU A 80 -4.16 -16.69 -0.47
CA GLU A 80 -4.35 -18.16 -0.47
C GLU A 80 -4.74 -18.72 0.91
N GLY A 81 -5.64 -18.03 1.63
CA GLY A 81 -6.10 -18.45 2.96
C GLY A 81 -5.11 -18.17 4.10
N ARG A 82 -3.97 -17.53 3.84
CA ARG A 82 -2.99 -17.13 4.87
C ARG A 82 -3.07 -15.64 5.13
N GLU A 83 -3.18 -15.27 6.41
CA GLU A 83 -3.23 -13.88 6.85
C GLU A 83 -1.84 -13.37 7.24
N TYR A 84 -1.51 -12.19 6.74
CA TYR A 84 -0.23 -11.53 6.97
C TYR A 84 -0.44 -10.18 7.64
N LEU A 85 0.50 -9.82 8.52
CA LEU A 85 0.62 -8.50 9.10
C LEU A 85 1.90 -7.82 8.60
N LEU A 86 1.71 -6.76 7.81
CA LEU A 86 2.78 -5.90 7.31
C LEU A 86 2.79 -4.59 8.09
N SER A 87 3.94 -4.21 8.63
CA SER A 87 4.12 -2.95 9.37
C SER A 87 5.27 -2.16 8.79
N ARG A 88 5.11 -0.83 8.66
CA ARG A 88 6.19 0.09 8.30
C ARG A 88 6.21 1.30 9.21
N PHE A 89 7.41 1.84 9.39
CA PHE A 89 7.68 3.12 10.03
C PHE A 89 8.62 3.93 9.16
N LEU A 90 8.41 5.24 9.13
CA LEU A 90 9.27 6.19 8.44
C LEU A 90 9.33 7.49 9.25
N ASP A 91 10.53 8.04 9.41
CA ASP A 91 10.72 9.40 9.93
C ASP A 91 11.21 10.39 8.86
N ARG A 92 11.33 11.66 9.24
CA ARG A 92 11.78 12.74 8.34
C ARG A 92 13.24 12.61 7.90
N ASP A 93 14.06 11.90 8.64
CA ASP A 93 15.47 11.67 8.32
C ASP A 93 15.63 10.50 7.33
N GLY A 94 14.52 9.86 6.95
CA GLY A 94 14.49 8.73 6.01
C GLY A 94 14.76 7.38 6.69
N ASN A 95 14.77 7.31 8.03
CA ASN A 95 14.88 6.04 8.72
C ASN A 95 13.60 5.25 8.47
N HIS A 96 13.73 4.21 7.67
CA HIS A 96 12.62 3.41 7.19
C HIS A 96 12.78 1.97 7.69
N SER A 97 11.80 1.49 8.43
CA SER A 97 11.75 0.09 8.87
C SER A 97 10.49 -0.61 8.38
N ALA A 98 10.60 -1.92 8.19
CA ALA A 98 9.52 -2.77 7.76
C ALA A 98 9.58 -4.11 8.50
N LYS A 99 8.41 -4.70 8.76
CA LYS A 99 8.25 -6.03 9.35
C LYS A 99 7.10 -6.74 8.65
N LEU A 100 7.35 -7.98 8.23
CA LEU A 100 6.33 -8.90 7.74
C LEU A 100 6.24 -10.09 8.70
N ALA A 101 5.04 -10.48 9.07
CA ALA A 101 4.76 -11.66 9.89
C ALA A 101 3.44 -12.30 9.44
N LEU A 102 3.19 -13.53 9.89
CA LEU A 102 1.83 -14.07 9.89
C LEU A 102 0.98 -13.32 10.94
N ALA A 103 -0.32 -13.18 10.68
CA ALA A 103 -1.20 -12.41 11.55
C ALA A 103 -1.46 -13.09 12.91
N ASP A 104 -1.44 -14.42 12.96
CA ASP A 104 -1.57 -15.25 14.16
C ASP A 104 -0.28 -15.32 14.99
N GLU A 105 0.89 -15.16 14.35
CA GLU A 105 2.21 -15.18 15.00
C GLU A 105 3.01 -13.87 14.79
N PRO A 106 2.49 -12.70 15.20
CA PRO A 106 3.11 -11.40 14.88
C PRO A 106 4.45 -11.14 15.58
N ALA A 107 4.78 -11.95 16.59
CA ALA A 107 6.04 -11.91 17.34
C ALA A 107 7.20 -12.57 16.56
N GLU A 108 6.89 -13.50 15.65
CA GLU A 108 7.85 -14.26 14.85
C GLU A 108 7.83 -13.74 13.40
N PRO A 109 8.66 -12.73 13.08
CA PRO A 109 8.65 -12.12 11.76
C PRO A 109 9.17 -13.11 10.70
N ILE A 110 8.49 -13.15 9.56
CA ILE A 110 9.00 -13.76 8.33
C ILE A 110 10.22 -12.97 7.85
N ALA A 111 10.14 -11.62 7.91
CA ALA A 111 11.22 -10.74 7.49
C ALA A 111 11.24 -9.42 8.28
N ARG A 112 12.43 -8.83 8.41
CA ARG A 112 12.65 -7.50 9.00
C ARG A 112 13.60 -6.68 8.12
N GLY A 113 13.31 -5.40 7.98
CA GLY A 113 14.08 -4.48 7.14
C GLY A 113 13.45 -4.31 5.75
N VAL A 114 13.65 -3.14 5.14
CA VAL A 114 12.95 -2.74 3.90
C VAL A 114 13.19 -3.73 2.77
N GLN A 115 14.45 -4.10 2.51
CA GLN A 115 14.81 -5.00 1.42
C GLN A 115 14.31 -6.44 1.67
N ALA A 116 14.61 -7.01 2.84
CA ALA A 116 14.20 -8.38 3.16
C ALA A 116 12.67 -8.55 3.16
N VAL A 117 11.93 -7.52 3.57
CA VAL A 117 10.46 -7.53 3.47
C VAL A 117 9.99 -7.44 2.01
N ALA A 118 10.64 -6.64 1.16
CA ALA A 118 10.33 -6.59 -0.26
C ALA A 118 10.57 -7.95 -0.94
N ASP A 119 11.72 -8.57 -0.67
CA ASP A 119 12.09 -9.88 -1.21
C ASP A 119 11.12 -10.98 -0.76
N ALA A 120 10.64 -10.92 0.49
CA ALA A 120 9.65 -11.86 1.02
C ALA A 120 8.23 -11.61 0.49
N LEU A 121 7.86 -10.34 0.23
CA LEU A 121 6.53 -9.99 -0.28
C LEU A 121 6.35 -10.40 -1.74
N PHE A 122 7.37 -10.28 -2.59
CA PHE A 122 7.26 -10.60 -4.01
C PHE A 122 6.67 -12.01 -4.29
N PRO A 123 7.19 -13.12 -3.73
CA PRO A 123 6.62 -14.45 -3.94
C PRO A 123 5.24 -14.63 -3.28
N ILE A 124 4.88 -13.82 -2.29
CA ILE A 124 3.54 -13.87 -1.65
C ILE A 124 2.51 -13.15 -2.52
N LEU A 125 2.83 -11.95 -3.01
CA LEU A 125 1.89 -11.13 -3.77
C LEU A 125 1.78 -11.56 -5.22
N GLY A 126 2.87 -12.04 -5.81
CA GLY A 126 2.96 -12.40 -7.23
C GLY A 126 2.99 -11.19 -8.18
N PHE A 127 3.18 -9.98 -7.65
CA PHE A 127 3.30 -8.76 -8.44
C PHE A 127 4.25 -7.75 -7.79
N GLU A 128 4.81 -6.87 -8.60
CA GLU A 128 5.65 -5.75 -8.17
C GLU A 128 4.87 -4.43 -8.11
N PHE A 129 5.55 -3.40 -7.61
CA PHE A 129 5.01 -2.05 -7.52
C PHE A 129 4.47 -1.51 -8.85
N SER A 130 5.18 -1.73 -9.97
CA SER A 130 4.75 -1.22 -11.28
C SER A 130 3.39 -1.80 -11.68
N GLU A 131 3.20 -3.10 -11.49
CA GLU A 131 1.95 -3.80 -11.80
C GLU A 131 0.82 -3.36 -10.85
N PHE A 132 1.12 -3.15 -9.57
CA PHE A 132 0.15 -2.60 -8.61
C PHE A 132 -0.28 -1.17 -9.00
N VAL A 133 0.67 -0.30 -9.30
CA VAL A 133 0.38 1.09 -9.68
C VAL A 133 -0.36 1.14 -11.00
N GLU A 134 -0.01 0.32 -11.98
CA GLU A 134 -0.76 0.24 -13.23
C GLU A 134 -2.20 -0.20 -12.96
N SER A 135 -2.44 -1.24 -12.17
CA SER A 135 -3.81 -1.66 -11.83
C SER A 135 -4.61 -0.56 -11.10
N PHE A 136 -4.00 0.08 -10.09
CA PHE A 136 -4.66 1.13 -9.29
C PHE A 136 -4.86 2.43 -10.08
N TYR A 137 -3.85 2.85 -10.84
CA TYR A 137 -3.84 4.10 -11.59
C TYR A 137 -4.60 4.00 -12.91
N LEU A 138 -4.63 2.84 -13.57
CA LEU A 138 -5.53 2.60 -14.70
C LEU A 138 -6.99 2.70 -14.25
N ALA A 139 -7.34 2.14 -13.09
CA ALA A 139 -8.69 2.31 -12.53
C ALA A 139 -9.04 3.79 -12.26
N GLN A 140 -8.06 4.63 -11.92
CA GLN A 140 -8.26 6.08 -11.78
C GLN A 140 -8.33 6.81 -13.15
N ARG A 141 -7.57 6.34 -14.15
CA ARG A 141 -7.46 6.94 -15.49
C ARG A 141 -8.52 6.50 -16.49
N GLU A 142 -9.27 5.42 -16.29
CA GLU A 142 -10.33 5.00 -17.22
C GLU A 142 -11.46 6.05 -17.39
N ILE A 143 -11.50 7.09 -16.55
CA ILE A 143 -12.34 8.28 -16.76
C ILE A 143 -11.80 9.18 -17.91
N THR A 144 -10.55 8.97 -18.35
CA THR A 144 -9.90 9.74 -19.42
C THR A 144 -9.12 8.78 -20.34
N MET A 145 -9.85 8.16 -21.28
CA MET A 145 -9.45 7.33 -22.44
C MET A 145 -8.08 6.60 -22.40
N PRO A 146 -8.04 5.26 -22.60
CA PRO A 146 -6.78 4.55 -22.70
C PRO A 146 -5.98 4.97 -23.94
N HIS A 147 -4.72 5.37 -23.72
CA HIS A 147 -3.73 5.35 -24.79
C HIS A 147 -3.26 3.92 -25.00
N ALA A 148 -3.47 3.41 -26.21
CA ALA A 148 -3.06 2.07 -26.62
C ALA A 148 -1.54 1.97 -26.73
N SER A 149 -0.86 1.69 -25.61
CA SER A 149 0.50 1.16 -25.63
C SER A 149 0.84 0.48 -24.30
N SER A 150 0.32 -0.72 -24.07
CA SER A 150 0.96 -1.68 -23.18
C SER A 150 0.48 -3.09 -23.55
N GLY A 151 1.42 -4.04 -23.64
CA GLY A 151 1.19 -5.43 -24.05
C GLY A 151 0.32 -6.27 -23.11
N MET A 152 -0.28 -5.67 -22.08
CA MET A 152 -1.11 -6.35 -21.08
C MET A 152 -2.48 -6.80 -21.59
N VAL A 153 -2.99 -6.23 -22.69
CA VAL A 153 -4.32 -6.58 -23.22
C VAL A 153 -4.37 -7.98 -23.88
N ARG A 154 -3.22 -8.64 -24.08
CA ARG A 154 -3.17 -9.97 -24.69
C ARG A 154 -3.24 -11.14 -23.70
N GLY A 155 -3.06 -10.92 -22.40
CA GLY A 155 -3.03 -12.00 -21.39
C GLY A 155 -4.38 -12.37 -20.78
N LEU A 156 -5.40 -11.52 -20.93
CA LEU A 156 -6.71 -11.67 -20.27
C LEU A 156 -7.83 -12.17 -21.19
N LEU A 157 -7.50 -12.52 -22.44
CA LEU A 157 -8.42 -13.11 -23.42
C LEU A 157 -7.90 -14.44 -24.00
N GLY A 158 -6.99 -15.11 -23.28
CA GLY A 158 -6.52 -16.46 -23.59
C GLY A 158 -7.23 -17.50 -22.73
#